data_AF-A0ABD3ABH5-F1
#
_entry.id   AF-A0ABD3ABH5-F1
#
_cell.length_a   1.000
_cell.length_b   1.000
_cell.length_c   1.000
_cell.angle_alpha   90.00
_cell.angle_beta   90.00
_cell.angle_gamma   90.00
#
_symmetry.space_group_name_H-M   'P 1'
#
loop_
_entity.id
_entity.type
_entity.pdbx_description
1 polymer ?
#
loop_
_entity_poly.entity_id
_entity_poly.type
_entity_poly.pdbx_seq_one_letter_code
_entity_poly.pdbx_strand_id
1 'polypeptide(L)'
;MGNIDYEKVSNVLTQGLGTWKMVDSQRKWIRLKYLCFEVWVWMQFICARILLVSRTIEVTPDRTLLIFAIMEGFTIDVGQEIQQEILENRNHKHTSLIFPNLITQIY
;
A
#
# COMPACT_ATOMS: atom_id res chain seq x y z
N MET A 1 14.25 -11.35 -1.48
CA MET A 1 12.83 -11.50 -1.86
C MET A 1 12.71 -12.56 -2.94
N GLY A 2 11.86 -13.57 -2.77
CA GLY A 2 11.47 -14.46 -3.86
C GLY A 2 10.83 -13.66 -5.00
N ASN A 3 10.86 -14.18 -6.22
CA ASN A 3 10.28 -13.51 -7.39
C ASN A 3 8.78 -13.27 -7.14
N ILE A 4 8.38 -12.01 -6.96
CA ILE A 4 6.99 -11.64 -6.64
C ILE A 4 6.14 -11.90 -7.89
N ASP A 5 5.14 -12.76 -7.76
CA ASP A 5 4.16 -13.00 -8.82
C ASP A 5 3.11 -11.88 -8.84
N TYR A 6 3.42 -10.83 -9.60
CA TYR A 6 2.55 -9.66 -9.74
C TYR A 6 1.22 -9.96 -10.46
N GLU A 7 1.12 -11.05 -11.21
CA GLU A 7 -0.14 -11.48 -11.82
C GLU A 7 -1.06 -12.08 -10.75
N LYS A 8 -0.52 -12.95 -9.89
CA LYS A 8 -1.23 -13.46 -8.72
C LYS A 8 -1.72 -12.31 -7.83
N VAL A 9 -0.84 -11.34 -7.56
CA VAL A 9 -1.19 -10.14 -6.77
C VAL A 9 -2.35 -9.37 -7.40
N SER A 10 -2.31 -9.11 -8.72
CA SER A 10 -3.40 -8.39 -9.41
C SER A 10 -4.72 -9.16 -9.33
N ASN A 11 -4.67 -10.47 -9.53
CA ASN A 11 -5.87 -11.32 -9.50
C ASN A 11 -6.53 -11.33 -8.12
N VAL A 12 -5.76 -11.51 -7.04
CA VAL A 12 -6.29 -11.51 -5.67
C VAL A 12 -6.95 -10.17 -5.35
N LEU A 13 -6.32 -9.06 -5.75
CA LEU A 13 -6.79 -7.74 -5.35
C LEU A 13 -7.95 -7.19 -6.19
N THR A 14 -8.09 -7.66 -7.42
CA THR A 14 -9.05 -7.12 -8.38
C THR A 14 -10.06 -8.13 -8.90
N GLN A 15 -9.99 -9.38 -8.41
CA GLN A 15 -10.77 -10.49 -8.96
C GLN A 15 -10.56 -10.66 -10.48
N GLY A 16 -9.37 -10.32 -10.97
CA GLY A 16 -8.99 -10.37 -12.39
C GLY A 16 -9.48 -9.18 -13.24
N LEU A 17 -10.14 -8.17 -12.66
CA LEU A 17 -10.68 -7.03 -13.40
C LEU A 17 -9.68 -5.89 -13.61
N GLY A 18 -8.59 -5.86 -12.84
CA GLY A 18 -7.59 -4.80 -12.90
C GLY A 18 -6.29 -5.26 -13.54
N THR A 19 -5.68 -4.35 -14.30
CA THR A 19 -4.34 -4.52 -14.87
C THR A 19 -3.38 -3.49 -14.31
N TRP A 20 -2.12 -3.90 -14.17
CA TRP A 20 -1.03 -2.99 -13.79
C TRP A 20 -0.81 -1.94 -14.87
N LYS A 21 -0.75 -0.67 -14.48
CA LYS A 21 -0.25 0.37 -15.37
C LYS A 21 1.28 0.34 -15.39
N MET A 22 1.83 0.16 -16.58
CA MET A 22 3.26 0.24 -16.85
C MET A 22 3.65 1.68 -17.17
N VAL A 23 4.73 2.19 -16.56
CA VAL A 23 5.36 3.48 -16.88
C VAL A 23 6.86 3.24 -16.89
N ASP A 24 7.56 3.59 -17.98
CA ASP A 24 9.01 3.39 -18.14
C ASP A 24 9.48 1.96 -17.83
N SER A 25 8.71 0.96 -18.28
CA SER A 25 8.92 -0.48 -17.99
C SER A 25 8.82 -0.87 -16.52
N GLN A 26 8.41 0.04 -15.63
CA GLN A 26 8.12 -0.23 -14.23
C GLN A 26 6.61 -0.33 -13.99
N ARG A 27 6.18 -1.31 -13.21
CA ARG A 27 4.80 -1.41 -12.72
C ARG A 27 4.60 -0.34 -11.66
N LYS A 28 3.70 0.62 -11.90
CA LYS A 28 3.49 1.71 -10.93
C LYS A 28 2.20 1.62 -10.14
N TRP A 29 1.06 1.24 -10.72
CA TRP A 29 -0.18 1.15 -9.93
C TRP A 29 -1.33 0.37 -10.57
N ILE A 30 -2.26 -0.06 -9.70
CA ILE A 30 -3.61 -0.54 -10.05
C ILE A 30 -4.61 0.58 -9.74
N ARG A 31 -5.67 0.72 -10.57
CA ARG A 31 -6.73 1.71 -10.29
C ARG A 31 -7.69 1.20 -9.21
N LEU A 32 -8.00 2.06 -8.24
CA LEU A 32 -8.96 1.81 -7.15
C LEU A 32 -10.29 1.17 -7.58
N LYS A 33 -10.84 1.61 -8.72
CA LYS A 33 -12.17 1.16 -9.20
C LYS A 33 -12.25 -0.34 -9.51
N TYR A 34 -11.10 -1.02 -9.59
CA TYR A 34 -11.03 -2.45 -9.84
C TYR A 34 -10.79 -3.26 -8.56
N LEU A 35 -10.59 -2.62 -7.41
CA LEU A 35 -10.40 -3.33 -6.15
C LEU A 35 -11.72 -3.91 -5.67
N CYS A 36 -11.68 -5.12 -5.11
CA CYS A 36 -12.83 -5.65 -4.39
C CYS A 36 -13.04 -4.86 -3.07
N PHE A 37 -14.25 -4.96 -2.51
CA PHE A 37 -14.64 -4.19 -1.33
C PHE A 37 -13.70 -4.43 -0.12
N GLU A 38 -13.35 -5.68 0.14
CA GLU A 38 -12.46 -6.06 1.25
C GLU A 38 -11.07 -5.43 1.11
N VAL A 39 -10.50 -5.50 -0.09
CA VAL A 39 -9.21 -4.88 -0.44
C VAL A 39 -9.28 -3.36 -0.31
N TRP A 40 -10.42 -2.75 -0.66
CA TRP A 40 -10.62 -1.32 -0.48
C TRP A 40 -10.63 -0.91 1.00
N VAL A 41 -11.28 -1.68 1.88
CA VAL A 41 -11.28 -1.42 3.33
C VAL A 41 -9.86 -1.49 3.90
N TRP A 42 -9.10 -2.54 3.55
CA TRP A 42 -7.70 -2.68 3.97
C TRP A 42 -6.82 -1.55 3.45
N MET A 43 -7.04 -1.11 2.23
CA MET A 43 -6.31 0.02 1.66
C MET A 43 -6.53 1.31 2.46
N GLN A 44 -7.78 1.61 2.84
CA GLN A 44 -8.08 2.78 3.69
C GLN A 44 -7.35 2.68 5.03
N PHE A 45 -7.34 1.50 5.65
CA PHE A 45 -6.64 1.27 6.91
C PHE A 45 -5.13 1.52 6.76
N ILE A 46 -4.49 0.90 5.77
CA ILE A 46 -3.05 1.04 5.51
C ILE A 46 -2.68 2.49 5.23
N CYS A 47 -3.44 3.20 4.39
CA CYS A 47 -3.16 4.60 4.07
C CYS A 47 -3.36 5.54 5.27
N ALA A 48 -4.25 5.19 6.20
CA ALA A 48 -4.52 5.99 7.39
C ALA A 48 -3.56 5.70 8.56
N ARG A 49 -2.92 4.51 8.60
CA ARG A 49 -2.20 4.02 9.79
C ARG A 49 -0.77 3.55 9.56
N ILE A 50 -0.42 3.14 8.34
CA ILE A 50 0.88 2.51 8.03
C ILE A 50 1.67 3.38 7.05
N LEU A 51 1.07 3.74 5.91
CA LEU A 51 1.70 4.53 4.85
C LEU A 51 0.99 5.88 4.75
N LEU A 52 1.54 6.90 5.40
CA LEU A 52 0.92 8.22 5.64
C LEU A 52 0.86 9.09 4.37
N VAL A 53 0.09 8.68 3.37
CA VAL A 53 0.15 9.28 2.02
C VAL A 53 -1.11 10.03 1.62
N SER A 54 -0.91 11.09 0.82
CA SER A 54 -1.94 12.04 0.37
C SER A 54 -2.76 11.67 -0.85
N ARG A 55 -2.28 10.76 -1.70
CA ARG A 55 -3.02 10.29 -2.87
C ARG A 55 -3.42 8.83 -2.69
N THR A 56 -4.70 8.61 -2.48
CA THR A 56 -5.35 7.29 -2.44
C THR A 56 -5.79 6.81 -3.82
N ILE A 57 -5.76 7.68 -4.85
CA ILE A 57 -6.32 7.43 -6.18
C ILE A 57 -5.63 6.25 -6.91
N GLU A 58 -4.36 6.00 -6.58
CA GLU A 58 -3.51 4.98 -7.20
C GLU A 58 -2.92 4.07 -6.11
N VAL A 59 -2.98 2.74 -6.34
CA VAL A 59 -2.36 1.75 -5.44
C VAL A 59 -0.94 1.50 -5.91
N THR A 60 0.06 2.00 -5.20
CA THR A 60 1.49 1.75 -5.50
C THR A 60 1.86 0.29 -5.27
N PRO A 61 2.99 -0.21 -5.79
CA PRO A 61 3.38 -1.61 -5.62
C PRO A 61 3.51 -1.99 -4.15
N ASP A 62 4.08 -1.12 -3.31
CA ASP A 62 4.29 -1.39 -1.88
C ASP A 62 2.96 -1.57 -1.13
N ARG A 63 1.98 -0.70 -1.39
CA ARG A 63 0.61 -0.84 -0.86
C ARG A 63 -0.04 -2.13 -1.32
N THR A 64 0.18 -2.45 -2.59
CA THR A 64 -0.39 -3.64 -3.22
C THR A 64 0.16 -4.91 -2.55
N LEU A 65 1.45 -4.91 -2.22
CA LEU A 65 2.09 -6.03 -1.52
C LEU A 65 1.64 -6.15 -0.06
N LEU A 66 1.49 -5.05 0.66
CA LEU A 66 0.95 -5.07 2.03
C LEU A 66 -0.48 -5.59 2.06
N ILE A 67 -1.35 -5.12 1.16
CA ILE A 67 -2.73 -5.62 1.12
C ILE A 67 -2.74 -7.09 0.71
N PHE A 68 -1.95 -7.48 -0.29
CA PHE A 68 -1.82 -8.88 -0.70
C PHE A 68 -1.36 -9.77 0.46
N ALA A 69 -0.41 -9.30 1.27
CA ALA A 69 0.07 -10.02 2.44
C ALA A 69 -1.02 -10.23 3.49
N ILE A 70 -1.86 -9.22 3.74
CA ILE A 70 -3.04 -9.36 4.61
C ILE A 70 -4.03 -10.37 4.03
N MET A 71 -4.36 -10.25 2.74
CA MET A 71 -5.35 -11.11 2.07
C MET A 71 -4.94 -12.59 2.06
N GLU A 72 -3.65 -12.89 1.91
CA GLU A 72 -3.11 -14.25 1.91
C GLU A 72 -2.72 -14.75 3.32
N GLY A 73 -2.88 -13.93 4.36
CA GLY A 73 -2.55 -14.28 5.74
C GLY A 73 -1.04 -14.34 6.05
N PHE A 74 -0.21 -13.64 5.28
CA PHE A 74 1.21 -13.50 5.58
C PHE A 74 1.43 -12.60 6.79
N THR A 75 2.43 -12.95 7.61
CA THR A 75 2.87 -12.12 8.73
C THR A 75 3.62 -10.89 8.21
N ILE A 76 3.27 -9.71 8.74
CA ILE A 76 3.88 -8.42 8.38
C ILE A 76 4.40 -7.77 9.67
N ASP A 77 5.63 -7.26 9.63
CA ASP A 77 6.16 -6.40 10.69
C ASP A 77 5.67 -4.96 10.47
N VAL A 78 4.50 -4.65 11.04
CA VAL A 78 3.89 -3.32 10.92
C VAL A 78 4.78 -2.22 11.52
N GLY A 79 5.58 -2.55 12.56
CA GLY A 79 6.48 -1.59 13.19
C GLY A 79 7.61 -1.17 12.24
N GLN A 80 8.17 -2.14 11.52
CA GLN A 80 9.19 -1.89 10.51
C GLN A 80 8.66 -1.04 9.35
N GLU A 81 7.46 -1.34 8.84
CA GLU A 81 6.83 -0.58 7.74
C GLU A 81 6.59 0.90 8.14
N ILE A 82 6.06 1.13 9.34
CA ILE A 82 5.87 2.50 9.87
C ILE A 82 7.21 3.21 10.05
N GLN A 83 8.24 2.52 10.58
CA GLN A 83 9.56 3.10 10.77
C GLN A 83 10.18 3.51 9.42
N GLN A 84 10.07 2.66 8.41
CA GLN A 84 10.57 2.95 7.07
C GLN A 84 9.85 4.15 6.46
N GLU A 85 8.52 4.21 6.54
CA GLU A 85 7.73 5.34 6.06
C GLU A 85 8.15 6.65 6.76
N ILE A 86 8.39 6.64 8.08
CA ILE A 86 8.88 7.81 8.81
C ILE A 86 10.26 8.25 8.31
N LEU A 87 11.18 7.31 8.09
CA LEU A 87 12.53 7.61 7.60
C LEU A 87 12.51 8.17 6.18
N GLU A 88 11.69 7.63 5.30
CA GLU A 88 11.50 8.11 3.94
C GLU A 88 10.92 9.52 3.93
N ASN A 89 9.88 9.77 4.72
CA ASN A 89 9.26 11.10 4.82
C ASN A 89 10.17 12.16 5.45
N ARG A 90 11.05 11.77 6.40
CA ARG A 90 12.02 12.69 7.01
C ARG A 90 12.93 13.37 5.98
N ASN A 91 13.24 12.67 4.88
CA ASN A 91 14.15 13.15 3.84
C ASN A 91 13.44 13.93 2.71
N HIS A 92 12.11 13.89 2.65
CA HIS A 92 11.32 14.56 1.62
C HIS A 92 10.74 15.89 2.14
N LYS A 93 11.18 17.02 1.57
CA LYS A 93 10.74 18.38 1.96
C LYS A 93 9.24 18.68 1.76
N HIS A 94 8.45 17.77 1.18
CA HIS A 94 7.08 18.07 0.70
C HIS A 94 6.00 17.02 1.01
N THR A 95 6.27 15.96 1.76
CA THR A 95 5.21 15.03 2.17
C THR A 95 4.62 15.49 3.51
N SER A 96 3.47 16.15 3.44
CA SER A 96 2.65 16.37 4.63
C SER A 96 2.15 15.01 5.12
N LEU A 97 2.58 14.58 6.30
CA LEU A 97 1.90 13.50 7.01
C LEU A 97 0.46 13.96 7.22
N ILE A 98 -0.50 13.29 6.60
CA ILE A 98 -1.91 13.72 6.66
C ILE A 98 -2.49 13.53 8.07
N PHE A 99 -1.93 12.57 8.82
CA PHE A 99 -2.44 12.18 10.13
C PHE A 99 -1.34 12.15 11.21
N PRO A 100 -0.69 13.29 11.51
CA PRO A 100 0.35 13.33 12.55
C PRO A 100 -0.19 12.96 13.93
N ASN A 101 -1.48 13.23 14.16
CA ASN A 101 -2.20 12.95 15.41
C ASN A 101 -2.56 11.46 15.61
N LEU A 102 -2.22 10.58 14.67
CA LEU A 102 -2.53 9.15 14.73
C LEU A 102 -1.30 8.26 14.99
N ILE A 103 -0.11 8.88 15.10
CA ILE A 103 1.12 8.27 15.64
C ILE A 103 1.17 8.43 17.19
N THR A 104 0.15 9.02 17.82
CA THR A 104 0.19 9.43 19.24
C THR A 104 -0.49 8.46 20.22
N GLN A 105 -0.43 7.15 20.01
CA GLN A 105 -0.66 6.20 21.10
C GLN A 105 0.55 5.28 21.27
N ILE A 106 1.63 5.90 21.74
CA ILE A 106 2.61 5.22 22.58
C ILE A 106 2.04 5.36 24.00
N TYR A 107 1.40 4.30 24.50
CA TYR A 107 1.10 4.17 25.93
C TYR A 107 2.37 3.87 26.69
#